data_AF-A0A157ZHI7-F1
#
_entry.id   AF-A0A157ZHI7-F1
#
_cell.length_a   1.000
_cell.length_b   1.000
_cell.length_c   1.000
_cell.angle_alpha   90.00
_cell.angle_beta   90.00
_cell.angle_gamma   90.00
#
_symmetry.space_group_name_H-M   'P 1'
#
loop_
_entity.id
_entity.type
_entity.pdbx_description
1 polymer ?
#
loop_
_entity_poly.entity_id
_entity_poly.type
_entity_poly.pdbx_seq_one_letter_code
_entity_poly.pdbx_strand_id
1 'polypeptide(L)' 'MNQPANQQASEQTNEQTDRPTPPKQTPDDPNVADRRLSDEQKRAMKNEPAPPQRDKIEKADMPNPKDVGEAG' A
#
# COMPACT_ATOMS: atom_id res chain seq x y z
N MET A 1 -47.53 7.19 13.74
CA MET A 1 -46.30 6.61 13.16
C MET A 1 -45.33 7.74 12.89
N ASN A 2 -44.04 7.48 13.16
CA ASN A 2 -42.83 8.11 12.63
C ASN A 2 -41.87 8.59 13.74
N GLN A 3 -40.99 7.67 14.15
CA GLN A 3 -39.71 8.01 14.75
C GLN A 3 -38.74 8.38 13.61
N PRO A 4 -37.86 9.40 13.75
CA PRO A 4 -36.70 9.51 12.89
C PRO A 4 -35.62 8.51 13.35
N ALA A 5 -35.24 7.62 12.44
CA ALA A 5 -34.14 6.68 12.62
C ALA A 5 -32.83 7.44 12.86
N ASN A 6 -32.28 7.27 14.06
CA ASN A 6 -30.96 7.75 14.42
C ASN A 6 -29.93 6.99 13.59
N GLN A 7 -29.25 7.70 12.72
CA GLN A 7 -28.12 7.20 11.94
C GLN A 7 -26.97 6.91 12.92
N GLN A 8 -26.74 5.64 13.23
CA GLN A 8 -25.48 5.19 13.79
C GLN A 8 -24.82 4.29 12.75
N ALA A 9 -24.18 4.93 11.77
CA ALA A 9 -23.05 4.32 11.11
C ALA A 9 -21.98 4.22 12.19
N SER A 10 -21.79 3.02 12.75
CA SER A 10 -20.66 2.72 13.62
C SER A 10 -19.39 2.91 12.80
N GLU A 11 -18.84 4.12 12.88
CA GLU A 11 -17.45 4.40 12.61
C GLU A 11 -16.65 3.33 13.32
N GLN A 12 -16.12 2.38 12.55
CA GLN A 12 -15.06 1.52 13.04
C GLN A 12 -13.89 2.47 13.31
N THR A 13 -13.79 2.92 14.56
CA THR A 13 -12.56 3.49 15.09
C THR A 13 -11.51 2.41 14.86
N ASN A 14 -10.72 2.59 13.81
CA ASN A 14 -9.41 1.96 13.73
C ASN A 14 -8.65 2.56 14.91
N GLU A 15 -8.80 1.93 16.08
CA GLU A 15 -8.12 2.27 17.32
C GLU A 15 -6.63 2.21 16.99
N GLN A 16 -6.07 3.33 16.52
CA GLN A 16 -4.65 3.54 16.49
C GLN A 16 -4.25 3.47 17.95
N THR A 17 -3.86 2.28 18.39
CA THR A 17 -3.30 2.11 19.71
C THR A 17 -2.16 3.11 19.80
N ASP A 18 -2.24 4.04 20.74
CA ASP A 18 -1.24 5.05 21.12
C ASP A 18 0.09 4.43 21.61
N ARG A 19 0.36 3.18 21.20
CA ARG A 19 1.62 2.51 21.39
C ARG A 19 2.67 3.38 20.71
N PRO A 20 3.68 3.84 21.45
CA PRO A 20 4.75 4.59 20.85
C PRO A 20 5.35 3.72 19.73
N THR A 21 5.52 4.32 18.55
CA THR A 21 6.29 3.66 17.49
C THR A 21 7.66 3.30 18.06
N PRO A 22 8.19 2.10 17.76
CA PRO A 22 9.56 1.75 18.14
C PRO A 22 10.55 2.85 17.73
N PRO A 23 11.64 3.05 18.50
CA PRO A 23 12.64 4.05 18.17
C PRO A 23 13.17 3.80 16.75
N LYS A 24 13.27 4.88 15.97
CA LYS A 24 13.93 4.81 14.68
C LYS A 24 15.40 4.54 14.92
N GLN A 25 15.95 3.62 14.14
CA GLN A 25 17.38 3.38 14.12
C GLN A 25 18.13 4.67 13.74
N THR A 26 19.18 4.99 14.48
CA THR A 26 20.03 6.16 14.28
C THR A 26 21.34 5.76 13.57
N PRO A 27 22.08 6.70 12.95
CA PRO A 27 23.39 6.39 12.36
C PRO A 27 24.45 5.90 13.36
N ASP A 28 24.21 6.16 14.65
CA ASP A 28 25.08 5.76 15.77
C ASP A 28 24.79 4.33 16.27
N ASP A 29 23.75 3.67 15.76
CA ASP A 29 23.44 2.29 16.17
C ASP A 29 24.53 1.31 15.68
N PRO A 30 24.93 0.33 16.51
CA PRO A 30 26.06 -0.55 16.22
C PRO A 30 25.87 -1.41 14.96
N ASN A 31 24.62 -1.67 14.57
CA ASN A 31 24.24 -2.51 13.42
C ASN A 31 23.76 -1.68 12.20
N VAL A 32 24.08 -0.39 12.13
CA VAL A 32 23.72 0.44 10.97
C VAL A 32 24.31 -0.07 9.67
N ALA A 33 25.48 -0.70 9.72
CA ALA A 33 26.13 -1.26 8.55
C ALA A 33 25.32 -2.39 7.91
N ASP A 34 24.60 -3.20 8.70
CA ASP A 34 23.86 -4.38 8.22
C ASP A 34 22.71 -4.03 7.27
N ARG A 35 22.23 -2.78 7.34
CA ARG A 35 21.16 -2.25 6.48
C ARG A 35 21.68 -1.48 5.27
N ARG A 36 22.99 -1.22 5.19
CA ARG A 36 23.56 -0.51 4.05
C ARG A 36 23.64 -1.48 2.88
N LEU A 37 22.95 -1.14 1.79
CA LEU A 37 23.09 -1.87 0.54
C LEU A 37 24.55 -1.80 0.07
N SER A 38 25.06 -2.90 -0.46
CA SER A 38 26.34 -2.92 -1.17
C SER A 38 26.26 -2.06 -2.43
N ASP A 39 27.41 -1.64 -2.97
CA ASP A 39 27.43 -0.79 -4.16
C ASP A 39 26.93 -1.50 -5.43
N GLU A 40 26.96 -2.84 -5.44
CA GLU A 40 26.35 -3.65 -6.49
C GLU A 40 24.82 -3.66 -6.35
N GLN A 41 24.29 -3.87 -5.15
CA GLN A 41 22.85 -3.82 -4.87
C GLN A 41 22.27 -2.43 -5.19
N LYS A 42 22.98 -1.36 -4.85
CA LYS A 42 22.58 0.01 -5.23
C LYS A 42 22.54 0.23 -6.74
N ARG A 43 23.44 -0.42 -7.50
CA ARG A 43 23.46 -0.32 -8.97
C ARG A 43 22.32 -1.10 -9.60
N ALA A 44 22.00 -2.28 -9.09
CA ALA A 44 20.88 -3.09 -9.56
C ALA A 44 19.54 -2.32 -9.46
N MET A 45 19.30 -1.61 -8.36
CA MET A 45 18.08 -0.79 -8.19
C MET A 45 17.96 0.38 -9.17
N LYS A 46 19.08 0.87 -9.72
CA LYS A 46 19.06 1.94 -10.73
C LYS A 46 18.66 1.45 -12.12
N ASN A 47 18.76 0.14 -12.34
CA ASN A 47 18.41 -0.51 -13.60
C ASN A 47 16.99 -1.11 -13.57
N GLU A 48 16.18 -0.76 -12.57
CA GLU A 48 14.78 -1.15 -12.55
C GLU A 48 13.99 -0.40 -13.64
N PRO A 49 13.04 -1.07 -14.32
CA PRO A 49 12.20 -0.40 -15.30
C PRO A 49 11.39 0.70 -14.63
N ALA A 50 11.15 1.79 -15.37
CA ALA A 50 10.33 2.89 -14.87
C ALA A 50 8.96 2.36 -14.40
N PRO A 51 8.42 2.87 -13.28
CA PRO A 51 7.09 2.48 -12.83
C PRO A 51 6.06 2.76 -13.94
N PRO A 52 5.02 1.92 -14.07
CA PRO A 52 4.03 2.09 -15.12
C PRO A 52 3.34 3.45 -14.94
N GLN A 53 3.15 4.15 -16.07
CA GLN A 53 2.47 5.43 -16.07
C GLN A 53 0.97 5.20 -15.83
N ARG A 54 0.37 5.88 -14.83
CA ARG A 54 -1.03 5.64 -14.40
C ARG A 54 -2.05 5.85 -15.53
N ASP A 55 -1.79 6.82 -16.40
CA ASP A 55 -2.55 7.15 -17.61
C ASP A 55 -2.59 6.03 -18.66
N LYS A 56 -1.66 5.06 -18.59
CA LYS A 56 -1.65 3.88 -19.48
C LYS A 56 -2.38 2.68 -18.88
N ILE A 57 -2.75 2.72 -17.60
CA ILE A 57 -3.38 1.59 -16.88
C ILE A 57 -4.91 1.68 -16.96
N GLU A 58 -5.49 2.88 -17.02
CA GLU A 58 -6.95 3.07 -16.99
C GLU A 58 -7.70 2.48 -18.20
N LYS A 59 -6.99 2.07 -19.24
CA LYS A 59 -7.57 1.49 -20.47
C LYS A 59 -6.83 0.25 -20.96
N ALA A 60 -6.04 -0.41 -20.11
CA ALA A 60 -5.45 -1.68 -20.48
C ALA A 60 -6.55 -2.74 -20.46
N ASP A 61 -7.36 -2.80 -21.54
CA ASP A 61 -8.36 -3.80 -21.93
C ASP A 61 -8.75 -4.80 -20.83
N MET A 62 -9.19 -4.30 -19.68
CA MET A 62 -9.64 -5.18 -18.61
C MET A 62 -11.01 -5.67 -19.04
N PRO A 63 -11.16 -6.97 -19.32
CA PRO A 63 -12.43 -7.48 -19.82
C PRO A 63 -13.50 -7.18 -18.76
N ASN A 64 -14.67 -6.75 -19.22
CA ASN A 64 -15.77 -6.48 -18.31
C ASN A 64 -16.05 -7.75 -17.50
N PRO A 65 -16.18 -7.68 -16.16
CA PRO A 65 -16.52 -8.85 -15.35
C PRO A 65 -17.81 -9.56 -15.81
N LYS A 66 -18.70 -8.84 -16.50
CA LYS A 66 -19.92 -9.38 -17.11
C LYS A 66 -19.66 -10.22 -18.37
N ASP A 67 -18.53 -10.02 -19.05
CA ASP A 67 -18.18 -10.69 -20.31
C ASP A 67 -17.32 -11.95 -20.08
N VAL A 68 -16.79 -12.15 -18.87
CA VAL A 68 -15.92 -13.28 -18.50
C VAL A 68 -16.65 -14.42 -17.77
N GLY A 69 -17.98 -14.47 -17.86
CA GLY A 69 -18.80 -15.36 -17.05
C GLY A 69 -20.12 -15.77 -17.68
N GLU A 70 -20.09 -16.40 -18.85
CA GLU A 70 -21.12 -17.35 -19.28
C GLU A 70 -20.52 -18.32 -20.32
N ALA A 71 -19.68 -19.23 -19.86
CA ALA A 71 -19.48 -20.50 -20.54
C ALA A 71 -19.96 -21.58 -19.57
N GLY A 72 -21.27 -21.87 -19.66
CA GLY A 72 -21.82 -23.09 -19.09
C GLY A 72 -21.22 -24.32 -19.75
#